data_AF-A0A8K0C5J7-F1
#
_entry.id   AF-A0A8K0C5J7-F1
#
_cell.length_a   1.000
_cell.length_b   1.000
_cell.length_c   1.000
_cell.angle_alpha   90.00
_cell.angle_beta   90.00
_cell.angle_gamma   90.00
#
_symmetry.space_group_name_H-M   'P 1'
#
loop_
_entity.id
_entity.type
_entity.pdbx_description
1 polymer ?
#
loop_
_entity_poly.entity_id
_entity_poly.type
_entity_poly.pdbx_seq_one_letter_code
_entity_poly.pdbx_strand_id
1 'polypeptide(L)'
;MREMEEMQIALEKFIKRSHRIKCNLKAELEEIGIRESEVTEARDIFEQKIVIEGVDSLTQRIPAEKFLRYMEEWLRSAESTIEKMRLRTSTLKSMFTKLSNQLIQKEELGEAIDAVDFDQLRIENQHLAEKIEQKNTHLLELKRMNGTANLVLSTNKKYLQKQVQDLSTVKNNIKFQEQKIIELDKESYDVEKEVAKVKQKYEEIVDLRENYKVPDTLEYIRTKAELEDLKKSVKMWERKNHIQQFALNTSIRKMKALTGIKKPRPSWFEFREMEKEESWLSLFDNDLHYEDAKSNTYSRQSYNI
;
A
#
# COMPACT_ATOMS: atom_id res chain seq x y z
N MET A 1 36.93 58.30 -40.44
CA MET A 1 35.71 57.53 -40.16
C MET A 1 34.56 58.50 -39.91
N ARG A 2 34.61 59.32 -38.84
CA ARG A 2 33.58 60.33 -38.53
C ARG A 2 33.27 61.35 -39.65
N GLU A 3 34.29 61.94 -40.28
CA GLU A 3 34.07 62.88 -41.40
C GLU A 3 33.47 62.21 -42.65
N MET A 4 33.76 60.91 -42.85
CA MET A 4 33.22 60.13 -43.96
C MET A 4 31.73 59.80 -43.72
N GLU A 5 31.38 59.45 -42.48
CA GLU A 5 29.99 59.25 -42.06
C GLU A 5 29.18 60.56 -42.12
N GLU A 6 29.76 61.68 -41.68
CA GLU A 6 29.13 63.01 -41.78
C GLU A 6 28.87 63.41 -43.24
N MET A 7 29.80 63.12 -44.14
CA MET A 7 29.67 63.36 -45.57
C MET A 7 28.63 62.43 -46.24
N GLN A 8 28.55 61.17 -45.82
CA GLN A 8 27.49 60.25 -46.26
C GLN A 8 26.10 60.72 -45.82
N ILE A 9 25.94 61.16 -44.56
CA ILE A 9 24.69 61.71 -44.04
C ILE A 9 24.29 62.98 -44.81
N ALA A 10 25.26 63.86 -45.09
CA ALA A 10 25.01 65.08 -45.87
C ALA A 10 24.54 64.75 -47.30
N LEU A 11 25.17 63.76 -47.95
CA LEU A 11 24.79 63.31 -49.29
C LEU A 11 23.37 62.71 -49.30
N GLU A 12 23.03 61.86 -48.33
CA GLU A 12 21.67 61.31 -48.23
C GLU A 12 20.61 62.39 -48.03
N LYS A 13 20.89 63.38 -47.17
CA LYS A 13 19.99 64.52 -46.98
C LYS A 13 19.81 65.32 -48.27
N PHE A 14 20.89 65.54 -49.02
CA PHE A 14 20.84 66.21 -50.31
C PHE A 14 20.01 65.44 -51.34
N ILE A 15 20.20 64.12 -51.46
CA ILE A 15 19.43 63.25 -52.36
C ILE A 15 17.94 63.28 -52.00
N LYS A 16 17.61 63.12 -50.71
CA LYS A 16 16.21 63.19 -50.22
C LYS A 16 15.57 64.54 -50.57
N ARG A 17 16.29 65.65 -50.39
CA ARG A 17 15.83 66.99 -50.75
C ARG A 17 15.62 67.15 -52.26
N SER A 18 16.59 66.71 -53.06
CA SER A 18 16.53 66.79 -54.53
C SER A 18 15.34 65.99 -55.08
N HIS A 19 15.14 64.76 -54.60
CA HIS A 19 13.99 63.93 -54.95
C HIS A 19 12.66 64.61 -54.60
N ARG A 20 12.54 65.18 -53.40
CA ARG A 20 11.33 65.89 -53.00
C ARG A 20 11.03 67.07 -53.91
N ILE A 21 12.04 67.88 -54.25
CA ILE A 21 11.88 69.02 -55.15
C ILE A 21 11.46 68.55 -56.54
N LYS A 22 12.12 67.53 -57.10
CA LYS A 22 11.76 66.94 -58.40
C LYS A 22 10.31 66.45 -58.43
N CYS A 23 9.88 65.73 -57.39
CA CYS A 23 8.50 65.25 -57.30
C CYS A 23 7.49 66.41 -57.22
N ASN A 24 7.79 67.46 -56.45
CA ASN A 24 6.94 68.63 -56.35
C ASN A 24 6.81 69.36 -57.70
N LEU A 25 7.93 69.63 -58.37
CA LEU A 25 7.92 70.29 -59.69
C LEU A 25 7.17 69.46 -60.74
N LYS A 26 7.28 68.14 -60.68
CA LYS A 26 6.51 67.25 -61.57
C LYS A 26 5.01 67.35 -61.29
N ALA A 27 4.61 67.35 -60.01
CA ALA A 27 3.21 67.51 -59.62
C ALA A 27 2.66 68.89 -60.06
N GLU A 28 3.44 69.97 -59.92
CA GLU A 28 3.06 71.30 -60.39
C GLU A 28 2.87 71.34 -61.92
N LEU A 29 3.77 70.71 -62.69
CA LEU A 29 3.62 70.60 -64.15
C LEU A 29 2.36 69.83 -64.55
N GLU A 30 2.07 68.71 -63.88
CA GLU A 30 0.85 67.93 -64.12
C GLU A 30 -0.41 68.75 -63.77
N GLU A 31 -0.40 69.49 -62.65
CA GLU A 31 -1.50 70.39 -62.26
C GLU A 31 -1.72 71.52 -63.27
N ILE A 32 -0.65 72.13 -63.78
CA ILE A 32 -0.75 73.16 -64.82
C ILE A 32 -1.36 72.58 -66.10
N GLY A 33 -0.94 71.38 -66.52
CA GLY A 33 -1.50 70.71 -67.70
C GLY A 33 -2.99 70.40 -67.56
N ILE A 34 -3.43 69.94 -66.37
CA ILE A 34 -4.85 69.72 -66.10
C ILE A 34 -5.61 71.05 -66.14
N ARG A 35 -5.10 72.10 -65.51
CA ARG A 35 -5.72 73.44 -65.52
C ARG A 35 -5.84 74.01 -66.92
N GLU A 36 -4.80 73.86 -67.74
CA GLU A 36 -4.83 74.30 -69.13
C GLU A 36 -5.95 73.59 -69.91
N SER A 37 -6.03 72.26 -69.79
CA SER A 37 -7.10 71.46 -70.40
C SER A 37 -8.49 71.90 -69.95
N GLU A 38 -8.70 72.05 -68.64
CA GLU A 38 -9.98 72.49 -68.07
C GLU A 38 -10.39 73.89 -68.54
N VAL A 39 -9.42 74.82 -68.65
CA VAL A 39 -9.68 76.18 -69.16
C VAL A 39 -10.02 76.16 -70.64
N THR A 40 -9.32 75.37 -71.46
CA THR A 40 -9.66 75.21 -72.88
C THR A 40 -11.04 74.60 -73.07
N GLU A 41 -11.38 73.55 -72.32
CA GLU A 41 -12.71 72.93 -72.36
C GLU A 41 -13.80 73.92 -71.92
N ALA A 42 -13.58 74.66 -70.82
CA ALA A 42 -14.53 75.66 -70.35
C ALA A 42 -14.74 76.78 -71.37
N ARG A 43 -13.67 77.22 -72.05
CA ARG A 43 -13.73 78.20 -73.14
C ARG A 43 -14.55 77.66 -74.31
N ASP A 44 -14.25 76.47 -74.80
CA ASP A 44 -14.92 75.88 -75.97
C ASP A 44 -16.41 75.66 -75.69
N ILE A 45 -16.75 75.18 -74.49
CA ILE A 45 -18.14 75.04 -74.04
C ILE A 45 -18.84 76.39 -73.96
N PHE A 46 -18.17 77.44 -73.48
CA PHE A 46 -18.73 78.79 -73.43
C PHE A 46 -18.97 79.36 -74.82
N GLU A 47 -17.97 79.26 -75.72
CA GLU A 47 -18.09 79.71 -77.11
C GLU A 47 -19.25 78.99 -77.80
N GLN A 48 -19.36 77.67 -77.65
CA GLN A 48 -20.47 76.91 -78.23
C GLN A 48 -21.83 77.31 -77.64
N LYS A 49 -22.01 77.26 -76.32
CA LYS A 49 -23.32 77.44 -75.69
C LYS A 49 -23.82 78.88 -75.67
N ILE A 50 -22.92 79.86 -75.53
CA ILE A 50 -23.28 81.27 -75.35
C ILE A 50 -23.06 82.08 -76.63
N VAL A 51 -21.95 81.87 -77.34
CA VAL A 51 -21.61 82.68 -78.52
C VAL A 51 -22.27 82.14 -79.79
N ILE A 52 -22.34 80.81 -79.95
CA ILE A 52 -22.95 80.20 -81.14
C ILE A 52 -24.45 79.92 -80.91
N GLU A 53 -24.81 79.16 -79.87
CA GLU A 53 -26.20 78.74 -79.59
C GLU A 53 -27.02 79.81 -78.82
N GLY A 54 -26.32 80.75 -78.18
CA GLY A 54 -26.92 81.75 -77.31
C GLY A 54 -27.51 82.95 -78.06
N VAL A 55 -27.00 83.27 -79.25
CA VAL A 55 -27.41 84.45 -80.05
C VAL A 55 -28.84 84.28 -80.54
N ASP A 56 -29.66 85.31 -80.32
CA ASP A 56 -31.02 85.36 -80.84
C ASP A 56 -31.00 85.69 -82.34
N SER A 57 -31.71 84.90 -83.16
CA SER A 57 -31.65 84.97 -84.62
C SER A 57 -32.22 86.28 -85.19
N LEU A 58 -33.12 86.93 -84.44
CA LEU A 58 -33.75 88.19 -84.83
C LEU A 58 -32.92 89.42 -84.41
N THR A 59 -32.35 89.40 -83.21
CA THR A 59 -31.65 90.57 -82.63
C THR A 59 -30.13 90.51 -82.77
N GLN A 60 -29.58 89.36 -83.17
CA GLN A 60 -28.14 89.06 -83.25
C GLN A 60 -27.36 89.42 -81.96
N ARG A 61 -28.06 89.49 -80.82
CA ARG A 61 -27.50 89.76 -79.50
C ARG A 61 -27.75 88.56 -78.61
N ILE A 62 -26.89 88.40 -77.60
CA ILE A 62 -27.03 87.34 -76.60
C ILE A 62 -28.04 87.84 -75.55
N PRO A 63 -29.16 87.14 -75.33
CA PRO A 63 -30.09 87.46 -74.26
C PRO A 63 -29.42 87.31 -72.89
N ALA A 64 -29.60 88.31 -72.02
CA ALA A 64 -29.01 88.29 -70.67
C ALA A 64 -29.44 87.06 -69.84
N GLU A 65 -30.68 86.58 -70.04
CA GLU A 65 -31.21 85.40 -69.34
C GLU A 65 -30.42 84.12 -69.66
N LYS A 66 -30.00 83.91 -70.92
CA LYS A 66 -29.22 82.73 -71.31
C LYS A 66 -27.83 82.75 -70.66
N PHE A 67 -27.20 83.93 -70.62
CA PHE A 67 -25.92 84.10 -69.94
C PHE A 67 -26.03 83.86 -68.42
N LEU A 68 -27.05 84.42 -67.77
CA LEU A 68 -27.31 84.22 -66.34
C LEU A 68 -27.55 82.74 -66.01
N ARG A 69 -28.36 82.05 -66.80
CA ARG A 69 -28.63 80.62 -66.62
C ARG A 69 -27.36 79.76 -66.73
N TYR A 70 -26.50 80.06 -67.70
CA TYR A 70 -25.21 79.39 -67.84
C TYR A 70 -24.30 79.65 -66.64
N MET A 71 -24.23 80.89 -66.16
CA MET A 71 -23.43 81.23 -64.98
C MET A 71 -23.94 80.55 -63.71
N GLU A 72 -25.26 80.44 -63.53
CA GLU A 72 -25.87 79.70 -62.42
C GLU A 72 -25.55 78.20 -62.47
N GLU A 73 -25.66 77.59 -63.66
CA GLU A 73 -25.31 76.18 -63.86
C GLU A 73 -23.81 75.92 -63.64
N TRP A 74 -22.96 76.82 -64.12
CA TRP A 74 -21.51 76.77 -63.90
C TRP A 74 -21.16 76.87 -62.41
N LEU A 75 -21.76 77.81 -61.68
CA LEU A 75 -21.58 77.95 -60.23
C LEU A 75 -22.02 76.69 -59.49
N ARG A 76 -23.19 76.15 -59.82
CA ARG A 76 -23.70 74.90 -59.20
C ARG A 76 -22.78 73.70 -59.48
N SER A 77 -22.24 73.61 -60.69
CA SER A 77 -21.28 72.56 -61.05
C SER A 77 -19.95 72.71 -60.29
N ALA A 78 -19.47 73.95 -60.15
CA ALA A 78 -18.28 74.26 -59.36
C ALA A 78 -18.48 73.89 -57.89
N GLU A 79 -19.61 74.24 -57.28
CA GLU A 79 -19.96 73.84 -55.89
C GLU A 79 -19.98 72.32 -55.72
N SER A 80 -20.60 71.58 -56.66
CA SER A 80 -20.61 70.11 -56.65
C SER A 80 -19.19 69.53 -56.70
N THR A 81 -18.32 70.13 -57.50
CA THR A 81 -16.93 69.70 -57.65
C THR A 81 -16.11 70.00 -56.39
N ILE A 82 -16.29 71.17 -55.78
CA ILE A 82 -15.67 71.53 -54.51
C ILE A 82 -16.03 70.51 -53.43
N GLU A 83 -17.31 70.13 -53.32
CA GLU A 83 -17.75 69.18 -52.29
C GLU A 83 -17.16 67.78 -52.52
N LYS A 84 -17.09 67.32 -53.78
CA LYS A 84 -16.39 66.07 -54.14
C LYS A 84 -14.90 66.12 -53.75
N MET A 85 -14.22 67.24 -54.04
CA MET A 85 -12.80 67.40 -53.70
C MET A 85 -12.58 67.44 -52.18
N ARG A 86 -13.48 68.07 -51.41
CA ARG A 86 -13.44 68.06 -49.93
C ARG A 86 -13.57 66.64 -49.37
N LEU A 87 -14.53 65.86 -49.84
CA LEU A 87 -14.71 64.47 -49.43
C LEU A 87 -13.47 63.61 -49.75
N ARG A 88 -12.94 63.73 -50.97
CA ARG A 88 -11.71 63.04 -51.38
C ARG A 88 -10.52 63.42 -50.49
N THR A 89 -10.36 64.71 -50.21
CA THR A 89 -9.29 65.22 -49.34
C THR A 89 -9.40 64.65 -47.92
N SER A 90 -10.61 64.58 -47.36
CA SER A 90 -10.86 63.98 -46.04
C SER A 90 -10.47 62.49 -46.01
N THR A 91 -10.88 61.72 -47.02
CA THR A 91 -10.54 60.30 -47.15
C THR A 91 -9.04 60.07 -47.28
N LEU A 92 -8.36 60.85 -48.13
CA LEU A 92 -6.91 60.78 -48.32
C LEU A 92 -6.15 61.11 -47.03
N LYS A 93 -6.58 62.12 -46.27
CA LYS A 93 -5.99 62.44 -44.95
C LYS A 93 -6.14 61.28 -43.95
N SER A 94 -7.30 60.63 -43.92
CA SER A 94 -7.54 59.46 -43.06
C SER A 94 -6.62 58.29 -43.45
N MET A 95 -6.50 57.99 -44.76
CA MET A 95 -5.60 56.95 -45.26
C MET A 95 -4.13 57.25 -44.95
N PHE A 96 -3.69 58.49 -45.18
CA PHE A 96 -2.33 58.93 -44.86
C PHE A 96 -2.01 58.73 -43.38
N THR A 97 -2.92 59.15 -42.48
CA THR A 97 -2.72 58.98 -41.03
C THR A 97 -2.62 57.51 -40.65
N LYS A 98 -3.47 56.65 -41.22
CA LYS A 98 -3.42 55.20 -40.98
C LYS A 98 -2.10 54.59 -41.45
N LEU A 99 -1.67 54.92 -42.67
CA LEU A 99 -0.41 54.41 -43.23
C LEU A 99 0.81 54.91 -42.45
N SER A 100 0.81 56.18 -42.04
CA SER A 100 1.86 56.74 -41.19
C SER A 100 1.96 55.99 -39.86
N ASN A 101 0.83 55.71 -39.20
CA ASN A 101 0.83 54.96 -37.95
C ASN A 101 1.29 53.51 -38.14
N GLN A 102 0.92 52.86 -39.26
CA GLN A 102 1.42 51.53 -39.59
C GLN A 102 2.92 51.52 -39.82
N LEU A 103 3.46 52.56 -40.47
CA LEU A 103 4.90 52.69 -40.67
C LEU A 103 5.63 52.82 -39.33
N ILE A 104 5.14 53.70 -38.44
CA ILE A 104 5.71 53.88 -37.10
C ILE A 104 5.69 52.56 -36.31
N GLN A 105 4.56 51.86 -36.29
CA GLN A 105 4.46 50.55 -35.62
C GLN A 105 5.42 49.51 -36.20
N LYS A 106 5.65 49.53 -37.53
CA LYS A 106 6.59 48.64 -38.19
C LYS A 106 8.04 48.99 -37.88
N GLU A 107 8.36 50.28 -37.77
CA GLU A 107 9.67 50.76 -37.35
C GLU A 107 9.94 50.38 -35.89
N GLU A 108 8.99 50.61 -34.97
CA GLU A 108 9.10 50.21 -33.56
C GLU A 108 9.23 48.68 -33.38
N LEU A 109 8.45 47.89 -34.13
CA LEU A 109 8.58 46.43 -34.13
C LEU A 109 9.90 45.95 -34.75
N GLY A 110 10.44 46.70 -35.71
CA GLY A 110 11.74 46.41 -36.35
C GLY A 110 12.92 46.78 -35.47
N GLU A 111 12.79 47.83 -34.65
CA GLU A 111 13.79 48.25 -33.66
C GLU A 111 13.77 47.36 -32.41
N ALA A 112 12.61 46.79 -32.06
CA ALA A 112 12.44 45.88 -30.93
C ALA A 112 12.93 44.44 -31.16
N ILE A 113 13.30 44.08 -32.39
CA ILE A 113 13.78 42.74 -32.73
C ILE A 113 15.10 42.87 -33.47
N ASP A 114 16.20 42.87 -32.72
CA ASP A 114 17.53 42.89 -33.31
C ASP A 114 17.97 41.46 -33.67
N ALA A 115 18.83 41.31 -34.68
CA ALA A 115 19.41 40.03 -35.05
C ALA A 115 20.15 39.36 -33.87
N VAL A 116 20.66 40.19 -32.95
CA VAL A 116 21.32 39.77 -31.71
C VAL A 116 20.36 39.02 -30.77
N ASP A 117 19.09 39.42 -30.70
CA ASP A 117 18.10 38.76 -29.83
C ASP A 117 17.78 37.34 -30.32
N PHE A 118 17.71 37.16 -31.64
CA PHE A 118 17.55 35.83 -32.24
C PHE A 118 18.76 34.93 -31.98
N ASP A 119 19.97 35.50 -32.06
CA ASP A 119 21.18 34.76 -31.74
C ASP A 119 21.26 34.40 -30.26
N GLN A 120 20.84 35.30 -29.37
CA GLN A 120 20.73 35.02 -27.94
C GLN A 120 19.74 33.89 -27.66
N LEU A 121 18.52 33.95 -28.23
CA LEU A 121 17.52 32.88 -28.09
C LEU A 121 18.02 31.54 -28.63
N ARG A 122 18.79 31.55 -29.71
CA ARG A 122 19.39 30.35 -30.29
C ARG A 122 20.44 29.75 -29.34
N ILE A 123 21.29 30.57 -28.75
CA ILE A 123 22.30 30.14 -27.77
C ILE A 123 21.63 29.58 -26.51
N GLU A 124 20.62 30.27 -25.98
CA GLU A 124 19.89 29.82 -24.80
C GLU A 124 19.18 28.48 -25.05
N ASN A 125 18.49 28.34 -26.20
CA ASN A 125 17.86 27.08 -26.58
C ASN A 125 18.87 25.95 -26.73
N GLN A 126 20.03 26.22 -27.34
CA GLN A 126 21.09 25.23 -27.45
C GLN A 126 21.61 24.80 -26.07
N HIS A 127 21.86 25.74 -25.17
CA HIS A 127 22.30 25.45 -23.81
C HIS A 127 21.27 24.64 -23.02
N LEU A 128 19.98 24.95 -23.15
CA LEU A 128 18.90 24.21 -22.53
C LEU A 128 18.79 22.79 -23.10
N ALA A 129 18.93 22.61 -24.41
CA ALA A 129 18.93 21.32 -25.06
C ALA A 129 20.09 20.43 -24.57
N GLU A 130 21.30 20.99 -24.47
CA GLU A 130 22.47 20.29 -23.93
C GLU A 130 22.24 19.86 -22.47
N LYS A 131 21.64 20.72 -21.66
CA LYS A 131 21.31 20.41 -20.26
C LYS A 131 20.25 19.31 -20.15
N ILE A 132 19.25 19.31 -21.03
CA ILE A 132 18.24 18.24 -21.09
C ILE A 132 18.92 16.91 -21.46
N GLU A 133 19.82 16.92 -22.44
CA GLU A 133 20.54 15.71 -22.85
C GLU A 133 21.40 15.15 -21.71
N GLN A 134 22.15 16.00 -21.00
CA GLN A 134 22.91 15.60 -19.82
C GLN A 134 22.02 15.02 -18.71
N LYS A 135 20.83 15.58 -18.49
CA LYS A 135 19.89 15.02 -17.50
C LYS A 135 19.31 13.69 -17.96
N ASN A 136 19.04 13.53 -19.26
CA ASN A 136 18.58 12.26 -19.82
C ASN A 136 19.63 11.16 -19.70
N THR A 137 20.90 11.45 -19.98
CA THR A 137 21.99 10.45 -19.81
C THR A 137 22.09 10.00 -18.36
N HIS A 138 22.08 10.93 -17.40
CA HIS A 138 22.09 10.59 -15.97
C HIS A 138 20.85 9.78 -15.55
N LEU A 139 19.67 10.11 -16.07
CA LEU A 139 18.44 9.35 -15.80
C LEU A 139 18.54 7.92 -16.31
N LEU A 140 19.12 7.72 -17.50
CA LEU A 140 19.35 6.39 -18.08
C LEU A 140 20.34 5.57 -17.24
N GLU A 141 21.43 6.18 -16.78
CA GLU A 141 22.40 5.53 -15.89
C GLU A 141 21.76 5.09 -14.57
N LEU A 142 20.99 5.98 -13.94
CA LEU A 142 20.25 5.68 -12.71
C LEU A 142 19.22 4.57 -12.94
N LYS A 143 18.49 4.58 -14.07
CA LYS A 143 17.54 3.53 -14.42
C LYS A 143 18.24 2.18 -14.59
N ARG A 144 19.41 2.14 -15.23
CA ARG A 144 20.22 0.94 -15.38
C ARG A 144 20.67 0.41 -14.01
N MET A 145 21.22 1.29 -13.17
CA MET A 145 21.67 0.93 -11.82
C MET A 145 20.53 0.42 -10.95
N ASN A 146 19.38 1.10 -10.97
CA ASN A 146 18.17 0.65 -10.26
C ASN A 146 17.68 -0.72 -10.79
N GLY A 147 17.72 -0.93 -12.11
CA GLY A 147 17.43 -2.22 -12.71
C GLY A 147 18.34 -3.33 -12.20
N THR A 148 19.66 -3.10 -12.17
CA THR A 148 20.62 -4.07 -11.64
C THR A 148 20.44 -4.33 -10.14
N ALA A 149 20.23 -3.28 -9.34
CA ALA A 149 19.99 -3.40 -7.90
C ALA A 149 18.71 -4.22 -7.61
N ASN A 150 17.64 -3.98 -8.39
CA ASN A 150 16.40 -4.71 -8.25
C ASN A 150 16.53 -6.19 -8.66
N LEU A 151 17.35 -6.50 -9.67
CA LEU A 151 17.68 -7.88 -10.02
C LEU A 151 18.39 -8.59 -8.86
N VAL A 152 19.42 -7.97 -8.28
CA VAL A 152 20.16 -8.51 -7.12
C VAL A 152 19.23 -8.68 -5.90
N LEU A 153 18.36 -7.71 -5.66
CA LEU A 153 17.37 -7.79 -4.59
C LEU A 153 16.41 -8.96 -4.81
N SER A 154 15.94 -9.17 -6.04
CA SER A 154 15.06 -10.28 -6.40
C SER A 154 15.73 -11.64 -6.23
N THR A 155 17.01 -11.78 -6.63
CA THR A 155 17.76 -13.02 -6.40
C THR A 155 17.95 -13.30 -4.91
N ASN A 156 18.32 -12.28 -4.12
CA ASN A 156 18.48 -12.43 -2.67
C ASN A 156 17.16 -12.78 -1.98
N LYS A 157 16.06 -12.15 -2.41
CA LYS A 157 14.70 -12.47 -1.92
C LYS A 157 14.34 -13.92 -2.17
N LYS A 158 14.58 -14.43 -3.39
CA LYS A 158 14.33 -15.85 -3.73
C LYS A 158 15.20 -16.79 -2.90
N TYR A 159 16.48 -16.46 -2.71
CA TYR A 159 17.37 -17.24 -1.87
C TYR A 159 16.88 -17.31 -0.41
N LEU A 160 16.50 -16.17 0.17
CA LEU A 160 15.94 -16.11 1.52
C LEU A 160 14.63 -16.90 1.64
N GLN A 161 13.75 -16.81 0.65
CA GLN A 161 12.51 -17.60 0.63
C GLN A 161 12.80 -19.11 0.66
N LYS A 162 13.81 -19.56 -0.11
CA LYS A 162 14.26 -20.96 -0.06
C LYS A 162 14.79 -21.34 1.32
N GLN A 163 15.65 -20.52 1.92
CA GLN A 163 16.18 -20.77 3.27
C GLN A 163 15.06 -20.84 4.32
N VAL A 164 14.04 -19.97 4.23
CA VAL A 164 12.87 -20.01 5.12
C VAL A 164 12.06 -21.29 4.93
N GLN A 165 11.90 -21.74 3.68
CA GLN A 165 11.23 -23.01 3.39
C GLN A 165 12.01 -24.20 3.96
N ASP A 166 13.33 -24.22 3.78
CA ASP A 166 14.22 -25.26 4.32
C ASP A 166 14.19 -25.27 5.86
N LEU A 167 14.17 -24.10 6.50
CA LEU A 167 14.02 -24.00 7.96
C LEU A 167 12.66 -24.57 8.41
N SER A 168 11.59 -24.26 7.69
CA SER A 168 10.25 -24.79 7.98
C SER A 168 10.20 -26.32 7.87
N THR A 169 10.81 -26.90 6.84
CA THR A 169 10.86 -28.37 6.68
C THR A 169 11.70 -29.01 7.78
N VAL A 170 12.87 -28.46 8.11
CA VAL A 170 13.70 -28.93 9.23
C VAL A 170 12.94 -28.85 10.54
N LYS A 171 12.24 -27.74 10.81
CA LYS A 171 11.44 -27.58 12.03
C LYS A 171 10.32 -28.61 12.13
N ASN A 172 9.67 -28.94 11.02
CA ASN A 172 8.66 -29.99 10.98
C ASN A 172 9.29 -31.39 11.20
N ASN A 173 10.47 -31.65 10.64
CA ASN A 173 11.20 -32.89 10.89
C ASN A 173 11.63 -33.05 12.35
N ILE A 174 12.09 -31.96 12.98
CA ILE A 174 12.42 -31.95 14.42
C ILE A 174 11.18 -32.32 15.23
N LYS A 175 10.03 -31.67 14.99
CA LYS A 175 8.78 -32.00 15.67
C LYS A 175 8.35 -33.45 15.46
N PHE A 176 8.52 -33.98 14.26
CA PHE A 176 8.23 -35.38 13.96
C PHE A 176 9.16 -36.33 14.71
N GLN A 177 10.46 -36.02 14.77
CA GLN A 177 11.42 -36.80 15.57
C GLN A 177 11.14 -36.73 17.07
N GLU A 178 10.80 -35.55 17.59
CA GLU A 178 10.39 -35.36 18.99
C GLU A 178 9.17 -36.24 19.33
N GLN A 179 8.15 -36.28 18.46
CA GLN A 179 7.00 -37.17 18.62
C GLN A 179 7.40 -38.64 18.63
N LYS A 180 8.28 -39.05 17.70
CA LYS A 180 8.77 -40.42 17.62
C LYS A 180 9.57 -40.82 18.87
N ILE A 181 10.38 -39.92 19.42
CA ILE A 181 11.11 -40.16 20.68
C ILE A 181 10.12 -40.41 21.81
N ILE A 182 9.08 -39.58 21.95
CA ILE A 182 8.03 -39.77 22.97
C ILE A 182 7.33 -41.12 22.83
N GLU A 183 7.08 -41.58 21.60
CA GLU A 183 6.48 -42.90 21.35
C GLU A 183 7.43 -44.05 21.74
N LEU A 184 8.71 -43.95 21.36
CA LEU A 184 9.73 -44.94 21.71
C LEU A 184 10.00 -45.00 23.22
N ASP A 185 10.00 -43.87 23.92
CA ASP A 185 10.17 -43.82 25.38
C ASP A 185 9.02 -44.54 26.08
N LYS A 186 7.79 -44.41 25.59
CA LYS A 186 6.63 -45.16 26.11
C LYS A 186 6.78 -46.66 25.85
N GLU A 187 7.15 -47.04 24.63
CA GLU A 187 7.38 -48.45 24.29
C GLU A 187 8.51 -49.05 25.14
N SER A 188 9.61 -48.33 25.34
CA SER A 188 10.72 -48.75 26.20
C SER A 188 10.26 -48.94 27.65
N TYR A 189 9.47 -48.00 28.17
CA TYR A 189 8.90 -48.11 29.51
C TYR A 189 7.99 -49.35 29.66
N ASP A 190 7.14 -49.61 28.67
CA ASP A 190 6.26 -50.79 28.68
C ASP A 190 7.07 -52.09 28.60
N VAL A 191 8.11 -52.13 27.75
CA VAL A 191 9.04 -53.27 27.65
C VAL A 191 9.79 -53.49 28.96
N GLU A 192 10.31 -52.44 29.59
CA GLU A 192 10.99 -52.53 30.90
C GLU A 192 10.08 -53.11 31.98
N LYS A 193 8.80 -52.68 31.99
CA LYS A 193 7.80 -53.21 32.91
C LYS A 193 7.54 -54.70 32.68
N GLU A 194 7.42 -55.13 31.43
CA GLU A 194 7.28 -56.56 31.11
C GLU A 194 8.53 -57.36 31.47
N VAL A 195 9.73 -56.83 31.20
CA VAL A 195 11.00 -57.44 31.61
C VAL A 195 11.08 -57.59 33.13
N ALA A 196 10.67 -56.57 33.89
CA ALA A 196 10.62 -56.64 35.36
C ALA A 196 9.69 -57.75 35.86
N LYS A 197 8.48 -57.87 35.28
CA LYS A 197 7.55 -58.97 35.63
C LYS A 197 8.14 -60.34 35.30
N VAL A 198 8.80 -60.48 34.16
CA VAL A 198 9.44 -61.74 33.76
C VAL A 198 10.61 -62.08 34.68
N LYS A 199 11.44 -61.09 35.05
CA LYS A 199 12.52 -61.27 36.03
C LYS A 199 12.00 -61.72 37.39
N GLN A 200 10.95 -61.08 37.90
CA GLN A 200 10.31 -61.48 39.16
C GLN A 200 9.86 -62.95 39.12
N LYS A 201 9.14 -63.35 38.06
CA LYS A 201 8.74 -64.76 37.87
C LYS A 201 9.93 -65.71 37.78
N TYR A 202 11.03 -65.28 37.14
CA TYR A 202 12.24 -66.08 37.04
C TYR A 202 12.90 -66.27 38.42
N GLU A 203 13.00 -65.20 39.21
CA GLU A 203 13.49 -65.23 40.60
C GLU A 203 12.63 -66.15 41.47
N GLU A 204 11.30 -66.06 41.39
CA GLU A 204 10.38 -66.98 42.08
C GLU A 204 10.66 -68.46 41.74
N ILE A 205 10.91 -68.77 40.46
CA ILE A 205 11.23 -70.13 40.02
C ILE A 205 12.62 -70.57 40.52
N VAL A 206 13.61 -69.67 40.57
CA VAL A 206 14.94 -69.94 41.11
C VAL A 206 14.84 -70.21 42.61
N ASP A 207 14.12 -69.38 43.36
CA ASP A 207 13.86 -69.55 44.78
C ASP A 207 13.13 -70.87 45.06
N LEU A 208 12.12 -71.20 44.25
CA LEU A 208 11.47 -72.51 44.29
C LEU A 208 12.49 -73.62 44.03
N ARG A 209 13.35 -73.52 43.02
CA ARG A 209 14.35 -74.56 42.74
C ARG A 209 15.35 -74.75 43.89
N GLU A 210 15.77 -73.67 44.53
CA GLU A 210 16.83 -73.68 45.54
C GLU A 210 16.31 -74.02 46.95
N ASN A 211 15.10 -73.55 47.30
CA ASN A 211 14.48 -73.78 48.61
C ASN A 211 13.48 -74.95 48.63
N TYR A 212 13.04 -75.49 47.48
CA TYR A 212 12.17 -76.66 47.45
C TYR A 212 12.96 -77.93 47.74
N LYS A 213 12.99 -78.30 49.01
CA LYS A 213 13.42 -79.62 49.46
C LYS A 213 12.20 -80.51 49.61
N VAL A 214 12.15 -81.58 48.82
CA VAL A 214 11.08 -82.59 48.90
C VAL A 214 11.03 -83.12 50.34
N PRO A 215 9.89 -82.96 51.06
CA PRO A 215 9.78 -83.47 52.43
C PRO A 215 9.96 -84.98 52.47
N ASP A 216 10.67 -85.47 53.49
CA ASP A 216 10.85 -86.91 53.68
C ASP A 216 9.48 -87.58 53.85
N THR A 217 9.30 -88.72 53.19
CA THR A 217 7.99 -89.39 53.03
C THR A 217 7.30 -89.67 54.37
N LEU A 218 8.08 -89.95 55.41
CA LEU A 218 7.57 -90.21 56.76
C LEU A 218 7.10 -88.94 57.47
N GLU A 219 7.76 -87.81 57.23
CA GLU A 219 7.41 -86.52 57.84
C GLU A 219 6.09 -85.99 57.26
N TYR A 220 5.89 -86.11 55.94
CA TYR A 220 4.63 -85.74 55.29
C TYR A 220 3.43 -86.57 55.78
N ILE A 221 3.63 -87.87 56.05
CA ILE A 221 2.57 -88.73 56.60
C ILE A 221 2.20 -88.30 58.03
N ARG A 222 3.18 -87.94 58.86
CA ARG A 222 2.95 -87.46 60.24
C ARG A 222 2.20 -86.13 60.25
N THR A 223 2.67 -85.14 59.50
CA THR A 223 2.02 -83.83 59.44
C THR A 223 0.60 -83.93 58.88
N LYS A 224 0.35 -84.87 57.96
CA LYS A 224 -0.99 -85.11 57.41
C LYS A 224 -1.93 -85.78 58.41
N ALA A 225 -1.43 -86.70 59.23
CA ALA A 225 -2.19 -87.29 60.33
C ALA A 225 -2.55 -86.23 61.39
N GLU A 226 -1.59 -85.37 61.76
CA GLU A 226 -1.82 -84.24 62.66
C GLU A 226 -2.87 -83.27 62.11
N LEU A 227 -2.83 -82.96 60.81
CA LEU A 227 -3.82 -82.09 60.15
C LEU A 227 -5.23 -82.70 60.20
N GLU A 228 -5.35 -84.03 60.05
CA GLU A 228 -6.64 -84.72 60.23
C GLU A 228 -7.14 -84.67 61.67
N ASP A 229 -6.28 -84.87 62.65
CA ASP A 229 -6.66 -84.82 64.06
C ASP A 229 -7.03 -83.40 64.49
N LEU A 230 -6.32 -82.39 63.99
CA LEU A 230 -6.69 -80.99 64.16
C LEU A 230 -8.04 -80.69 63.52
N LYS A 231 -8.31 -81.17 62.30
CA LYS A 231 -9.63 -81.03 61.65
C LYS A 231 -10.76 -81.69 62.45
N LYS A 232 -10.52 -82.86 63.06
CA LYS A 232 -11.47 -83.52 63.96
C LYS A 232 -11.71 -82.67 65.22
N SER A 233 -10.65 -82.10 65.78
CA SER A 233 -10.74 -81.22 66.96
C SER A 233 -11.54 -79.95 66.66
N VAL A 234 -11.31 -79.30 65.51
CA VAL A 234 -12.06 -78.11 65.05
C VAL A 234 -13.55 -78.45 64.91
N LYS A 235 -13.88 -79.58 64.26
CA LYS A 235 -15.28 -80.04 64.16
C LYS A 235 -15.92 -80.33 65.53
N MET A 236 -15.17 -80.84 66.51
CA MET A 236 -15.67 -81.03 67.87
C MET A 236 -15.93 -79.70 68.58
N TRP A 237 -15.03 -78.72 68.42
CA TRP A 237 -15.18 -77.39 69.00
C TRP A 237 -16.33 -76.61 68.36
N GLU A 238 -16.52 -76.70 67.04
CA GLU A 238 -17.67 -76.14 66.34
C GLU A 238 -18.99 -76.71 66.88
N ARG A 239 -19.06 -78.04 67.12
CA ARG A 239 -20.25 -78.67 67.72
C ARG A 239 -20.49 -78.20 69.15
N LYS A 240 -19.45 -78.09 69.99
CA LYS A 240 -19.57 -77.55 71.36
C LYS A 240 -20.05 -76.10 71.37
N ASN A 241 -19.49 -75.25 70.50
CA ASN A 241 -19.91 -73.86 70.34
C ASN A 241 -21.38 -73.79 69.91
N HIS A 242 -21.80 -74.62 68.96
CA HIS A 242 -23.19 -74.68 68.54
C HIS A 242 -24.15 -75.06 69.67
N ILE A 243 -23.79 -76.05 70.51
CA ILE A 243 -24.58 -76.43 71.71
C ILE A 243 -24.65 -75.27 72.71
N GLN A 244 -23.53 -74.59 72.98
CA GLN A 244 -23.50 -73.44 73.88
C GLN A 244 -24.34 -72.26 73.35
N GLN A 245 -24.30 -71.98 72.06
CA GLN A 245 -25.19 -70.99 71.42
C GLN A 245 -26.66 -71.39 71.53
N PHE A 246 -26.99 -72.68 71.41
CA PHE A 246 -28.36 -73.17 71.59
C PHE A 246 -28.86 -73.01 73.04
N ALA A 247 -28.00 -73.32 74.02
CA ALA A 247 -28.28 -73.11 75.44
C ALA A 247 -28.43 -71.62 75.80
N LEU A 248 -27.56 -70.76 75.24
CA LEU A 248 -27.62 -69.31 75.39
C LEU A 248 -28.93 -68.76 74.79
N ASN A 249 -29.29 -69.17 73.57
CA ASN A 249 -30.53 -68.76 72.92
C ASN A 249 -31.77 -69.21 73.69
N THR A 250 -31.75 -70.40 74.29
CA THR A 250 -32.85 -70.91 75.14
C THR A 250 -32.98 -70.08 76.42
N SER A 251 -31.86 -69.73 77.06
CA SER A 251 -31.82 -68.87 78.25
C SER A 251 -32.29 -67.45 77.91
N ILE A 252 -31.89 -66.92 76.76
CA ILE A 252 -32.35 -65.63 76.24
C ILE A 252 -33.86 -65.63 75.98
N ARG A 253 -34.44 -66.73 75.44
CA ARG A 253 -35.89 -66.84 75.25
C ARG A 253 -36.65 -66.86 76.59
N LYS A 254 -36.18 -67.62 77.59
CA LYS A 254 -36.78 -67.62 78.94
C LYS A 254 -36.71 -66.24 79.60
N MET A 255 -35.57 -65.57 79.50
CA MET A 255 -35.40 -64.21 80.00
C MET A 255 -36.32 -63.20 79.30
N LYS A 256 -36.47 -63.27 77.97
CA LYS A 256 -37.41 -62.42 77.20
C LYS A 256 -38.87 -62.62 77.65
N ALA A 257 -39.26 -63.85 77.96
CA ALA A 257 -40.60 -64.17 78.45
C ALA A 257 -40.87 -63.64 79.87
N LEU A 258 -39.86 -63.62 80.75
CA LEU A 258 -40.00 -63.17 82.15
C LEU A 258 -39.89 -61.64 82.33
N THR A 259 -39.18 -60.94 81.44
CA THR A 259 -38.83 -59.52 81.65
C THR A 259 -39.43 -58.56 80.63
N GLY A 260 -40.06 -59.04 79.55
CA GLY A 260 -40.68 -58.19 78.51
C GLY A 260 -39.69 -57.34 77.68
N ILE A 261 -38.39 -57.44 77.94
CA ILE A 261 -37.33 -56.67 77.27
C ILE A 261 -36.85 -57.46 76.04
N LYS A 262 -36.80 -56.80 74.86
CA LYS A 262 -36.51 -57.47 73.57
C LYS A 262 -35.04 -57.84 73.34
N LYS A 263 -34.09 -57.27 74.09
CA LYS A 263 -32.64 -57.55 73.98
C LYS A 263 -32.02 -57.83 75.35
N PRO A 264 -31.11 -58.81 75.48
CA PRO A 264 -30.32 -59.01 76.70
C PRO A 264 -29.55 -57.72 77.03
N ARG A 265 -29.48 -57.32 78.30
CA ARG A 265 -28.61 -56.21 78.70
C ARG A 265 -27.14 -56.66 78.57
N PRO A 266 -26.25 -55.88 77.92
CA PRO A 266 -24.83 -56.22 77.75
C PRO A 266 -24.11 -56.53 79.07
N SER A 267 -24.50 -55.85 80.16
CA SER A 267 -23.91 -56.01 81.49
C SER A 267 -24.20 -57.35 82.19
N TRP A 268 -25.00 -58.24 81.60
CA TRP A 268 -25.21 -59.61 82.10
C TRP A 268 -24.15 -60.60 81.65
N PHE A 269 -23.40 -60.25 80.61
CA PHE A 269 -22.32 -61.03 80.05
C PHE A 269 -20.97 -60.32 80.22
N GLU A 270 -20.92 -59.28 81.04
CA GLU A 270 -19.67 -58.71 81.52
C GLU A 270 -18.97 -59.77 82.39
N PHE A 271 -17.92 -60.34 81.82
CA PHE A 271 -16.93 -61.10 82.57
C PHE A 271 -16.38 -60.16 83.64
N ARG A 272 -16.76 -60.38 84.90
CA ARG A 272 -16.08 -59.77 86.04
C ARG A 272 -14.67 -60.37 86.04
N GLU A 273 -13.70 -59.61 85.53
CA GLU A 273 -12.29 -59.97 85.61
C GLU A 273 -11.93 -60.21 87.09
N MET A 274 -11.76 -61.48 87.45
CA MET A 274 -10.90 -61.85 88.56
C MET A 274 -9.54 -62.20 87.95
N GLU A 275 -8.55 -61.44 88.42
CA GLU A 275 -7.12 -61.54 88.20
C GLU A 275 -6.62 -62.93 87.77
N LYS A 276 -5.92 -63.00 86.63
CA LYS A 276 -4.50 -63.35 86.57
C LYS A 276 -3.96 -63.48 85.13
N GLU A 277 -2.76 -62.93 84.98
CA GLU A 277 -1.61 -63.39 84.20
C GLU A 277 -1.66 -63.34 82.65
N GLU A 278 -0.80 -62.43 82.14
CA GLU A 278 0.04 -62.53 80.95
C GLU A 278 -0.63 -62.89 79.60
N SER A 279 -0.96 -61.83 78.85
CA SER A 279 -1.39 -61.92 77.45
C SER A 279 -0.17 -62.03 76.52
N TRP A 280 -0.02 -63.22 75.93
CA TRP A 280 0.98 -63.64 74.93
C TRP A 280 0.83 -63.00 73.54
N LEU A 281 0.40 -61.74 73.44
CA LEU A 281 0.10 -61.09 72.15
C LEU A 281 1.07 -59.98 71.75
N SER A 282 2.32 -59.99 72.25
CA SER A 282 3.38 -59.07 71.79
C SER A 282 4.32 -59.64 70.73
N LEU A 283 4.01 -60.79 70.12
CA LEU A 283 4.94 -61.46 69.19
C LEU A 283 4.47 -61.59 67.74
N PHE A 284 3.29 -61.11 67.39
CA PHE A 284 2.84 -61.09 65.99
C PHE A 284 2.03 -59.83 65.71
N ASP A 285 2.73 -58.73 65.42
CA ASP A 285 2.52 -57.94 64.20
C ASP A 285 3.40 -56.68 64.23
N ASN A 286 4.26 -56.54 63.23
CA ASN A 286 4.64 -55.28 62.57
C ASN A 286 5.55 -55.58 61.39
N ASP A 287 4.99 -55.63 60.18
CA ASP A 287 5.16 -54.55 59.20
C ASP A 287 4.79 -55.03 57.79
N LEU A 288 3.58 -54.65 57.38
CA LEU A 288 3.11 -54.66 56.00
C LEU A 288 2.30 -53.37 55.81
N HIS A 289 2.93 -52.32 55.28
CA HIS A 289 2.26 -51.08 54.89
C HIS A 289 2.45 -50.79 53.39
N TYR A 290 1.33 -50.96 52.67
CA TYR A 290 0.94 -50.26 51.43
C TYR A 290 0.02 -49.10 51.91
N GLU A 291 0.05 -47.85 51.44
CA GLU A 291 -0.41 -47.36 50.13
C GLU A 291 -0.12 -45.83 49.96
N ASP A 292 0.22 -45.45 48.72
CA ASP A 292 -0.28 -44.35 47.87
C ASP A 292 -0.37 -42.84 48.24
N ALA A 293 0.22 -42.06 47.32
CA ALA A 293 -0.34 -40.94 46.52
C ALA A 293 -0.28 -39.44 46.96
N LYS A 294 0.42 -38.69 46.09
CA LYS A 294 0.12 -37.35 45.50
C LYS A 294 0.15 -36.09 46.38
N SER A 295 1.12 -35.18 46.13
CA SER A 295 1.03 -34.07 45.14
C SER A 295 1.84 -32.80 45.50
N ASN A 296 2.58 -32.31 44.49
CA ASN A 296 2.85 -30.91 44.13
C ASN A 296 3.74 -30.01 45.02
N THR A 297 4.86 -29.51 44.48
CA THR A 297 5.02 -28.08 44.09
C THR A 297 6.38 -27.78 43.44
N TYR A 298 6.29 -26.95 42.40
CA TYR A 298 7.28 -26.16 41.66
C TYR A 298 8.66 -25.88 42.29
N SER A 299 9.72 -26.03 41.48
CA SER A 299 10.76 -25.00 41.39
C SER A 299 11.38 -24.98 39.99
N ARG A 300 11.14 -23.88 39.28
CA ARG A 300 11.78 -23.48 38.03
C ARG A 300 13.04 -22.70 38.42
N GLN A 301 14.22 -23.19 38.07
CA GLN A 301 15.42 -22.36 38.02
C GLN A 301 15.93 -22.29 36.59
N SER A 302 15.80 -21.07 36.07
CA SER A 302 16.42 -20.50 34.90
C SER A 302 17.94 -20.69 34.91
N TYR A 303 18.49 -21.22 33.81
CA TYR A 303 19.84 -20.89 33.38
C TYR A 303 19.79 -20.39 31.93
N ASN A 304 20.16 -19.13 31.79
CA ASN A 304 20.70 -18.56 30.56
C ASN A 304 21.98 -19.33 30.19
N ILE A 305 22.10 -19.71 28.91
CA ILE A 305 23.15 -19.37 27.94
C ILE A 305 22.62 -19.79 26.56
#